data_AF-A0A523P7W8-F1
#
_entry.id   AF-A0A523P7W8-F1
#
_cell.length_a   1.000
_cell.length_b   1.000
_cell.length_c   1.000
_cell.angle_alpha   90.00
_cell.angle_beta   90.00
_cell.angle_gamma   90.00
#
_symmetry.space_group_name_H-M   'P 1'
#
loop_
_entity.id
_entity.type
_entity.pdbx_description
1 polymer ?
#
loop_
_entity_poly.entity_id
_entity_poly.type
_entity_poly.pdbx_seq_one_letter_code
_entity_poly.pdbx_strand_id
1 'polypeptide(L)'
;DNSHLLDWYGIRPAPPPLSFVVSQHWLTQAGDRLYFDTQFVSMTDGLLIGAVPAGDEILVATTAWLLLLTSDGNVAERLGATAGVPPDLTHIGIAADQSIIVRAPNERYVFDPLIAQLRVDSAQQPVRWRYAAAAPQGLLRTINRRYRGAGLSLERIIVDLHTGRLFGTAGVVLINLASIALVVLIFSGIVLWWRRARGDGANGTNR
;
A
#
# COMPACT_ATOMS: atom_id res chain seq x y z
N ASP A 1 -18.80 6.04 20.81
CA ASP A 1 -17.91 6.77 19.89
C ASP A 1 -16.46 6.56 20.26
N ASN A 2 -15.74 5.75 19.46
CA ASN A 2 -14.32 5.46 19.65
C ASN A 2 -13.43 6.20 18.62
N SER A 3 -13.97 7.25 17.98
CA SER A 3 -13.28 8.04 16.96
C SER A 3 -12.05 8.76 17.52
N HIS A 4 -12.17 9.37 18.70
CA HIS A 4 -11.10 10.15 19.33
C HIS A 4 -9.86 9.33 19.72
N LEU A 5 -10.00 8.04 20.01
CA LEU A 5 -8.87 7.16 20.35
C LEU A 5 -8.08 6.70 19.12
N LEU A 6 -8.73 6.64 17.95
CA LEU A 6 -8.10 6.24 16.69
C LEU A 6 -7.29 7.39 16.06
N ASP A 7 -7.80 8.63 16.18
CA ASP A 7 -7.11 9.83 15.70
C ASP A 7 -5.80 10.10 16.46
N TRP A 8 -5.74 9.77 17.76
CA TRP A 8 -4.51 9.93 18.57
C TRP A 8 -3.37 9.01 18.12
N TYR A 9 -3.68 7.91 17.43
CA TYR A 9 -2.69 6.92 16.98
C TYR A 9 -2.13 7.21 15.57
N GLY A 10 -2.50 8.35 14.97
CA GLY A 10 -2.00 8.80 13.66
C GLY A 10 -2.46 7.93 12.49
N ILE A 11 -3.48 7.10 12.68
CA ILE A 11 -4.08 6.32 11.60
C ILE A 11 -4.96 7.28 10.81
N ARG A 12 -4.42 7.85 9.73
CA ARG A 12 -5.23 8.53 8.72
C ARG A 12 -6.40 7.59 8.37
N PRO A 13 -7.67 8.06 8.39
CA PRO A 13 -8.79 7.22 8.01
C PRO A 13 -8.47 6.66 6.62
N ALA A 14 -8.34 5.34 6.52
CA ALA A 14 -8.10 4.69 5.25
C ALA A 14 -9.18 5.19 4.28
N PRO A 15 -8.82 5.61 3.05
CA PRO A 15 -9.80 6.04 2.08
C PRO A 15 -10.90 4.97 1.96
N PRO A 16 -12.17 5.38 1.79
CA PRO A 16 -13.28 4.44 1.76
C PRO A 16 -12.98 3.33 0.76
N PRO A 17 -13.19 2.06 1.14
CA PRO A 17 -12.74 0.93 0.34
C PRO A 17 -13.37 0.97 -1.05
N LEU A 18 -12.52 1.09 -2.07
CA LEU A 18 -12.96 1.05 -3.47
C LEU A 18 -13.35 -0.39 -3.80
N SER A 19 -14.56 -0.59 -4.27
CA SER A 19 -15.09 -1.92 -4.55
C SER A 19 -15.69 -2.00 -5.94
N PHE A 20 -15.47 -3.10 -6.63
CA PHE A 20 -15.96 -3.37 -7.97
C PHE A 20 -16.58 -4.75 -8.03
N VAL A 21 -17.65 -4.88 -8.79
CA VAL A 21 -18.28 -6.17 -9.05
C VAL A 21 -17.72 -6.72 -10.36
N VAL A 22 -17.28 -7.97 -10.32
CA VAL A 22 -16.88 -8.71 -11.51
C VAL A 22 -17.50 -10.10 -11.46
N SER A 23 -18.28 -10.43 -12.50
CA SER A 23 -19.11 -11.63 -12.53
C SER A 23 -20.07 -11.69 -11.31
N GLN A 24 -19.76 -12.51 -10.30
CA GLN A 24 -20.51 -12.58 -9.04
C GLN A 24 -19.65 -12.29 -7.79
N HIS A 25 -18.41 -11.86 -8.01
CA HIS A 25 -17.44 -11.62 -6.95
C HIS A 25 -17.21 -10.13 -6.76
N TRP A 26 -16.81 -9.79 -5.54
CA TRP A 26 -16.39 -8.45 -5.18
C TRP A 26 -14.88 -8.35 -5.17
N LEU A 27 -14.36 -7.34 -5.85
CA LEU A 27 -12.98 -6.95 -5.68
C LEU A 27 -12.93 -5.65 -4.90
N THR A 28 -12.32 -5.69 -3.72
CA THR A 28 -12.28 -4.55 -2.79
C THR A 28 -10.85 -4.21 -2.43
N GLN A 29 -10.48 -2.94 -2.59
CA GLN A 29 -9.27 -2.39 -2.01
C GLN A 29 -9.56 -1.80 -0.63
N ALA A 30 -8.79 -2.21 0.36
CA ALA A 30 -8.77 -1.58 1.68
C ALA A 30 -7.34 -1.16 2.01
N GLY A 31 -7.06 0.14 1.94
CA GLY A 31 -5.70 0.68 2.06
C GLY A 31 -4.79 0.19 0.94
N ASP A 32 -3.68 -0.44 1.32
CA ASP A 32 -2.67 -1.03 0.45
C ASP A 32 -2.98 -2.49 0.05
N ARG A 33 -4.15 -3.03 0.41
CA ARG A 33 -4.49 -4.45 0.19
C ARG A 33 -5.70 -4.62 -0.72
N LEU A 34 -5.58 -5.56 -1.65
CA LEU A 34 -6.66 -6.06 -2.49
C LEU A 34 -7.24 -7.33 -1.92
N TYR A 35 -8.56 -7.40 -1.92
CA TYR A 35 -9.34 -8.55 -1.49
C TYR A 35 -10.27 -8.99 -2.61
N PHE A 36 -10.35 -10.30 -2.81
CA PHE A 36 -11.35 -10.97 -3.64
C PHE A 36 -12.36 -11.61 -2.70
N ASP A 37 -13.57 -11.10 -2.73
CA ASP A 37 -14.57 -11.21 -1.68
C ASP A 37 -13.97 -10.89 -0.30
N THR A 38 -13.59 -11.92 0.46
CA THR A 38 -12.96 -11.76 1.78
C THR A 38 -11.51 -12.24 1.81
N GLN A 39 -11.05 -12.92 0.75
CA GLN A 39 -9.70 -13.46 0.63
C GLN A 39 -8.72 -12.35 0.29
N PHE A 40 -7.60 -12.30 1.02
CA PHE A 40 -6.49 -11.42 0.66
C PHE A 40 -5.84 -11.94 -0.62
N VAL A 41 -5.68 -11.07 -1.61
CA VAL A 41 -5.12 -11.41 -2.92
C VAL A 41 -3.68 -10.91 -3.01
N SER A 42 -3.50 -9.61 -2.73
CA SER A 42 -2.20 -8.96 -2.88
C SER A 42 -2.16 -7.61 -2.17
N MET A 43 -0.95 -7.15 -1.85
CA MET A 43 -0.68 -5.73 -1.66
C MET A 43 -0.68 -4.98 -3.01
N THR A 44 -0.99 -3.69 -2.99
CA THR A 44 -0.96 -2.80 -4.14
C THR A 44 -0.52 -1.40 -3.71
N ASP A 45 0.39 -0.82 -4.50
CA ASP A 45 0.80 0.58 -4.34
C ASP A 45 -0.07 1.54 -5.18
N GLY A 46 -0.96 1.00 -6.01
CA GLY A 46 -1.91 1.74 -6.85
C GLY A 46 -3.35 1.66 -6.35
N LEU A 47 -4.17 2.63 -6.76
CA LEU A 47 -5.62 2.61 -6.50
C LEU A 47 -6.30 1.65 -7.46
N LEU A 48 -7.27 0.89 -6.95
CA LEU A 48 -8.09 -0.02 -7.71
C LEU A 48 -9.05 0.75 -8.61
N ILE A 49 -8.97 0.48 -9.91
CA ILE A 49 -9.74 1.15 -10.96
C ILE A 49 -10.91 0.30 -11.42
N GLY A 50 -10.77 -1.01 -11.36
CA GLY A 50 -11.84 -1.93 -11.68
C GLY A 50 -11.35 -3.32 -12.03
N ALA A 51 -12.31 -4.16 -12.39
CA ALA A 51 -12.07 -5.53 -12.82
C ALA A 51 -13.04 -5.92 -13.92
N VAL A 52 -12.57 -6.76 -14.84
CA VAL A 52 -13.37 -7.34 -15.94
C VAL A 52 -13.03 -8.81 -16.11
N PRO A 53 -13.99 -9.65 -16.56
CA PRO A 53 -13.69 -11.02 -16.95
C PRO A 53 -12.71 -11.05 -18.14
N ALA A 54 -11.79 -12.00 -18.13
CA ALA A 54 -10.76 -12.22 -19.13
C ALA A 54 -10.62 -13.72 -19.42
N GLY A 55 -11.60 -14.31 -20.10
CA GLY A 55 -11.68 -15.77 -20.26
C GLY A 55 -12.06 -16.44 -18.93
N ASP A 56 -11.24 -17.40 -18.50
CA ASP A 56 -11.38 -18.09 -17.20
C ASP A 56 -10.73 -17.31 -16.03
N GLU A 57 -10.05 -16.22 -16.35
CA GLU A 57 -9.40 -15.33 -15.40
C GLU A 57 -10.16 -14.01 -15.28
N ILE A 58 -9.71 -13.20 -14.34
CA ILE A 58 -10.24 -11.88 -14.03
C ILE A 58 -9.10 -10.88 -14.15
N LEU A 59 -9.21 -9.96 -15.10
CA LEU A 59 -8.27 -8.86 -15.20
C LEU A 59 -8.67 -7.75 -14.23
N VAL A 60 -7.76 -7.45 -13.31
CA VAL A 60 -7.86 -6.39 -12.33
C VAL A 60 -6.92 -5.26 -12.73
N ALA A 61 -7.45 -4.04 -12.81
CA ALA A 61 -6.65 -2.85 -13.06
C ALA A 61 -6.53 -1.99 -11.82
N THR A 62 -5.30 -1.59 -11.53
CA THR A 62 -4.97 -0.51 -10.60
C THR A 62 -4.30 0.63 -11.36
N THR A 63 -4.04 1.77 -10.71
CA THR A 63 -3.36 2.92 -11.33
C THR A 63 -1.97 2.62 -11.89
N ALA A 64 -1.31 1.54 -11.45
CA ALA A 64 0.05 1.20 -11.88
C ALA A 64 0.25 -0.26 -12.33
N TRP A 65 -0.70 -1.14 -12.01
CA TRP A 65 -0.56 -2.58 -12.22
C TRP A 65 -1.82 -3.17 -12.84
N LEU A 66 -1.63 -4.13 -13.73
CA LEU A 66 -2.66 -5.10 -14.12
C LEU A 66 -2.36 -6.43 -13.41
N LEU A 67 -3.38 -7.04 -12.82
CA LEU A 67 -3.28 -8.36 -12.22
C LEU A 67 -4.26 -9.30 -12.91
N LEU A 68 -3.79 -10.46 -13.34
CA LEU A 68 -4.67 -11.55 -13.74
C LEU A 68 -4.90 -12.42 -12.50
N LEU A 69 -6.17 -12.54 -12.13
CA LEU A 69 -6.60 -13.42 -11.06
C LEU A 69 -7.27 -14.65 -11.64
N THR A 70 -7.00 -15.81 -11.05
CA THR A 70 -7.82 -17.00 -11.32
C THR A 70 -9.24 -16.77 -10.81
N SER A 71 -10.19 -17.59 -11.28
CA SER A 71 -11.57 -17.59 -10.78
C SER A 71 -11.68 -17.80 -9.26
N ASP A 72 -10.69 -18.47 -8.65
CA ASP A 72 -10.57 -18.68 -7.20
C ASP A 72 -9.95 -17.49 -6.44
N GLY A 73 -9.59 -16.41 -7.13
CA GLY A 73 -9.01 -15.20 -6.53
C GLY A 73 -7.52 -15.30 -6.18
N ASN A 74 -6.77 -16.22 -6.80
CA ASN A 74 -5.31 -16.24 -6.70
C ASN A 74 -4.68 -15.39 -7.80
N VAL A 75 -3.55 -14.75 -7.52
CA VAL A 75 -2.81 -14.00 -8.55
C VAL A 75 -2.11 -14.99 -9.48
N ALA A 76 -2.56 -15.07 -10.73
CA ALA A 76 -1.88 -15.81 -11.79
C ALA A 76 -0.69 -15.00 -12.33
N GLU A 77 -0.94 -13.71 -12.62
CA GLU A 77 0.09 -12.83 -13.17
C GLU A 77 -0.02 -11.40 -12.64
N ARG A 78 1.13 -10.71 -12.60
CA ARG A 78 1.21 -9.29 -12.30
C ARG A 78 2.05 -8.58 -13.35
N LEU A 79 1.42 -7.62 -14.01
CA LEU A 79 2.02 -6.83 -15.07
C LEU A 79 2.16 -5.39 -14.58
N GLY A 80 3.38 -4.86 -14.68
CA GLY A 80 3.70 -3.47 -14.38
C GLY A 80 4.44 -2.81 -15.53
N ALA A 81 5.15 -1.73 -15.23
CA ALA A 81 5.87 -0.94 -16.24
C ALA A 81 6.82 -1.77 -17.12
N THR A 82 7.50 -2.78 -16.55
CA THR A 82 8.42 -3.66 -17.31
C THR A 82 7.71 -4.56 -18.33
N ALA A 83 6.41 -4.82 -18.14
CA ALA A 83 5.58 -5.57 -19.07
C ALA A 83 4.84 -4.65 -20.07
N GLY A 84 5.16 -3.36 -20.09
CA GLY A 84 4.52 -2.38 -20.96
C GLY A 84 3.23 -1.78 -20.42
N VAL A 85 2.93 -1.95 -19.12
CA VAL A 85 1.78 -1.27 -18.49
C VAL A 85 2.11 0.21 -18.28
N PRO A 86 1.34 1.13 -18.87
CA PRO A 86 1.57 2.56 -18.70
C PRO A 86 1.17 3.00 -17.28
N PRO A 87 1.81 4.04 -16.74
CA PRO A 87 1.43 4.60 -15.45
C PRO A 87 0.08 5.32 -15.55
N ASP A 88 -0.49 5.61 -14.38
CA ASP A 88 -1.70 6.43 -14.22
C ASP A 88 -2.90 5.92 -15.01
N LEU A 89 -3.09 4.59 -15.01
CA LEU A 89 -4.32 4.01 -15.50
C LEU A 89 -5.51 4.67 -14.79
N THR A 90 -6.61 4.86 -15.50
CA THR A 90 -7.78 5.56 -14.96
C THR A 90 -9.06 4.75 -15.07
N HIS A 91 -9.22 3.95 -16.13
CA HIS A 91 -10.44 3.18 -16.37
C HIS A 91 -10.12 1.83 -16.99
N ILE A 92 -10.99 0.85 -16.73
CA ILE A 92 -11.02 -0.45 -17.41
C ILE A 92 -12.45 -0.73 -17.85
N GLY A 93 -12.61 -1.37 -19.00
CA GLY A 93 -13.91 -1.66 -19.58
C GLY A 93 -13.85 -2.73 -20.66
N ILE A 94 -15.02 -3.02 -21.23
CA ILE A 94 -15.17 -3.98 -22.32
C ILE A 94 -15.76 -3.23 -23.51
N ALA A 95 -15.13 -3.35 -24.69
CA ALA A 95 -15.62 -2.78 -25.93
C ALA A 95 -16.78 -3.59 -26.53
N ALA A 96 -17.42 -3.07 -27.58
CA ALA A 96 -18.55 -3.74 -28.24
C ALA A 96 -18.19 -5.13 -28.78
N ASP A 97 -16.96 -5.31 -29.27
CA ASP A 97 -16.40 -6.57 -29.76
C ASP A 97 -15.87 -7.54 -28.67
N GLN A 98 -16.20 -7.28 -27.39
CA GLN A 98 -15.72 -8.02 -26.22
C GLN A 98 -14.23 -7.87 -25.92
N SER A 99 -13.49 -7.01 -26.63
CA SER A 99 -12.11 -6.73 -26.26
C SER A 99 -12.02 -5.96 -24.93
N ILE A 100 -10.99 -6.27 -24.14
CA ILE A 100 -10.76 -5.62 -22.86
C ILE A 100 -9.95 -4.36 -23.10
N ILE A 101 -10.50 -3.22 -22.67
CA ILE A 101 -9.87 -1.92 -22.85
C ILE A 101 -9.45 -1.35 -21.52
N VAL A 102 -8.21 -0.89 -21.45
CA VAL A 102 -7.65 -0.13 -20.32
C VAL A 102 -7.30 1.27 -20.81
N ARG A 103 -7.59 2.30 -20.01
CA ARG A 103 -7.35 3.69 -20.37
C ARG A 103 -6.29 4.32 -19.47
N ALA A 104 -5.22 4.81 -20.08
CA ALA A 104 -4.29 5.77 -19.50
C ALA A 104 -4.74 7.21 -19.82
N PRO A 105 -4.09 8.27 -19.31
CA PRO A 105 -4.56 9.64 -19.47
C PRO A 105 -4.67 10.09 -20.94
N ASN A 106 -3.72 9.66 -21.77
CA ASN A 106 -3.61 10.10 -23.16
C ASN A 106 -4.05 9.04 -24.19
N GLU A 107 -4.04 7.77 -23.80
CA GLU A 107 -4.22 6.65 -24.72
C GLU A 107 -5.09 5.55 -24.11
N ARG A 108 -5.69 4.75 -25.01
CA ARG A 108 -6.41 3.52 -24.65
C ARG A 108 -5.66 2.34 -25.23
N TYR A 109 -5.68 1.25 -24.49
CA TYR A 109 -5.00 0.03 -24.83
C TYR A 109 -5.97 -1.14 -24.80
N VAL A 110 -5.87 -2.01 -25.79
CA VAL A 110 -6.48 -3.34 -25.78
C VAL A 110 -5.55 -4.26 -25.01
N PHE A 111 -6.11 -4.99 -24.04
CA PHE A 111 -5.41 -6.06 -23.35
C PHE A 111 -5.67 -7.40 -24.05
N ASP A 112 -4.59 -8.10 -24.38
CA ASP A 112 -4.64 -9.46 -24.91
C ASP A 112 -4.42 -10.47 -23.76
N PRO A 113 -5.46 -11.22 -23.35
CA PRO A 113 -5.38 -12.13 -22.23
C PRO A 113 -4.58 -13.41 -22.53
N LEU A 114 -4.35 -13.76 -23.81
CA LEU A 114 -3.63 -14.99 -24.15
C LEU A 114 -2.12 -14.83 -23.96
N ILE A 115 -1.60 -13.64 -24.23
CA ILE A 115 -0.17 -13.31 -24.15
C ILE A 115 0.15 -12.29 -23.05
N ALA A 116 -0.85 -11.85 -22.30
CA ALA A 116 -0.74 -10.90 -21.19
C ALA A 116 -0.05 -9.57 -21.56
N GLN A 117 -0.44 -8.99 -22.70
CA GLN A 117 0.16 -7.76 -23.22
C GLN A 117 -0.86 -6.68 -23.56
N LEU A 118 -0.41 -5.42 -23.48
CA LEU A 118 -1.17 -4.26 -23.91
C LEU A 118 -0.74 -3.82 -25.31
N ARG A 119 -1.73 -3.45 -26.12
CA ARG A 119 -1.54 -2.89 -27.46
C ARG A 119 -2.39 -1.65 -27.61
N VAL A 120 -1.95 -0.67 -28.39
CA VAL A 120 -2.74 0.55 -28.63
C VAL A 120 -4.08 0.21 -29.29
N ASP A 121 -5.17 0.76 -28.76
CA ASP A 121 -6.52 0.61 -29.33
C ASP A 121 -6.71 1.51 -30.55
N SER A 122 -6.44 0.95 -31.74
CA SER A 122 -6.68 1.62 -33.01
C SER A 122 -8.14 1.62 -33.46
N ALA A 123 -8.97 0.71 -32.95
CA ALA A 123 -10.36 0.56 -33.37
C ALA A 123 -11.28 1.59 -32.70
N GLN A 124 -10.92 2.04 -31.49
CA GLN A 124 -11.63 3.06 -30.70
C GLN A 124 -13.14 2.82 -30.58
N GLN A 125 -13.53 1.56 -30.44
CA GLN A 125 -14.93 1.19 -30.31
C GLN A 125 -15.54 1.77 -29.02
N PRO A 126 -16.88 1.93 -28.95
CA PRO A 126 -17.55 2.29 -27.72
C PRO A 126 -17.23 1.29 -26.60
N VAL A 127 -16.74 1.80 -25.47
CA VAL A 127 -16.35 0.99 -24.31
C VAL A 127 -17.35 1.16 -23.19
N ARG A 128 -17.81 0.03 -22.64
CA ARG A 128 -18.56 0.00 -21.38
C ARG A 128 -17.59 -0.03 -20.22
N TRP A 129 -17.26 1.14 -19.69
CA TRP A 129 -16.37 1.32 -18.55
C TRP A 129 -16.96 0.73 -17.26
N ARG A 130 -16.08 0.26 -16.38
CA ARG A 130 -16.41 -0.18 -15.02
C ARG A 130 -16.26 0.99 -14.05
N TYR A 131 -17.14 1.00 -13.05
CA TYR A 131 -17.18 2.02 -12.02
C TYR A 131 -17.31 1.37 -10.65
N ALA A 132 -16.84 2.07 -9.62
CA ALA A 132 -16.92 1.59 -8.26
C ALA A 132 -18.39 1.43 -7.85
N ALA A 133 -18.67 0.36 -7.13
CA ALA A 133 -19.98 0.04 -6.60
C ALA A 133 -19.94 0.00 -5.06
N ALA A 134 -21.07 0.30 -4.44
CA ALA A 134 -21.21 0.19 -3.00
C ALA A 134 -21.22 -1.29 -2.60
N ALA A 135 -20.13 -1.76 -1.99
CA ALA A 135 -20.03 -3.12 -1.49
C ALA A 135 -21.00 -3.40 -0.32
N PRO A 136 -21.49 -4.64 -0.17
CA PRO A 136 -22.33 -5.02 0.95
C PRO A 136 -21.62 -4.76 2.29
N GLN A 137 -22.33 -4.18 3.25
CA GLN A 137 -21.73 -3.88 4.57
C GLN A 137 -21.25 -5.13 5.32
N GLY A 138 -21.83 -6.31 5.04
CA GLY A 138 -21.35 -7.59 5.57
C GLY A 138 -19.93 -7.91 5.10
N LEU A 139 -19.67 -7.74 3.80
CA LEU A 139 -18.36 -7.94 3.18
C LEU A 139 -17.31 -7.00 3.78
N LEU A 140 -17.61 -5.70 3.81
CA LEU A 140 -16.71 -4.67 4.33
C LEU A 140 -16.35 -4.89 5.80
N ARG A 141 -17.30 -5.34 6.62
CA ARG A 141 -17.04 -5.68 8.03
C ARG A 141 -16.05 -6.84 8.16
N THR A 142 -16.17 -7.87 7.33
CA THR A 142 -15.25 -9.01 7.33
C THR A 142 -13.86 -8.62 6.85
N ILE A 143 -13.76 -7.85 5.75
CA ILE A 143 -12.49 -7.33 5.25
C ILE A 143 -11.81 -6.46 6.32
N ASN A 144 -12.54 -5.54 6.96
CA ASN A 144 -11.99 -4.67 7.99
C ASN A 144 -11.46 -5.47 9.20
N ARG A 145 -12.18 -6.51 9.64
CA ARG A 145 -11.68 -7.43 10.69
C ARG A 145 -10.39 -8.14 10.28
N ARG A 146 -10.28 -8.62 9.04
CA ARG A 146 -9.06 -9.28 8.52
C ARG A 146 -7.91 -8.30 8.36
N TYR A 147 -8.17 -7.12 7.82
CA TYR A 147 -7.20 -6.03 7.69
C TYR A 147 -6.61 -5.63 9.05
N ARG A 148 -7.47 -5.48 10.08
CA ARG A 148 -7.04 -5.19 11.47
C ARG A 148 -6.40 -6.38 12.17
N GLY A 149 -6.92 -7.60 11.95
CA GLY A 149 -6.42 -8.82 12.57
C GLY A 149 -5.02 -9.21 12.11
N ALA A 150 -4.65 -8.84 10.88
CA ALA A 150 -3.30 -8.95 10.36
C ALA A 150 -2.37 -7.78 10.78
N GLY A 151 -2.84 -6.89 11.66
CA GLY A 151 -2.28 -5.57 11.95
C GLY A 151 -1.74 -5.35 13.36
N LEU A 152 -1.34 -6.41 14.07
CA LEU A 152 -0.26 -6.30 15.06
C LEU A 152 1.02 -6.78 14.37
N SER A 153 1.54 -5.99 13.43
CA SER A 153 2.88 -6.29 12.91
C SER A 153 3.84 -6.26 14.09
N LEU A 154 4.73 -7.25 14.17
CA LEU A 154 5.78 -7.28 15.20
C LEU A 154 6.54 -5.94 15.22
N GLU A 155 6.68 -5.31 14.05
CA GLU A 155 7.17 -3.95 13.88
C GLU A 155 6.38 -2.93 14.71
N ARG A 156 5.04 -2.90 14.69
CA ARG A 156 4.25 -1.96 15.51
C ARG A 156 4.45 -2.20 16.99
N ILE A 157 4.52 -3.46 17.41
CA ILE A 157 4.83 -3.84 18.80
C ILE A 157 6.24 -3.35 19.18
N ILE A 158 7.23 -3.54 18.30
CA ILE A 158 8.61 -3.09 18.49
C ILE A 158 8.67 -1.57 18.55
N VAL A 159 7.97 -0.85 17.68
CA VAL A 159 7.93 0.62 17.65
C VAL A 159 7.23 1.17 18.90
N ASP A 160 6.12 0.58 19.31
CA ASP A 160 5.41 0.99 20.53
C ASP A 160 6.21 0.67 21.80
N LEU A 161 6.99 -0.43 21.78
CA LEU A 161 7.95 -0.75 22.84
C LEU A 161 9.12 0.24 22.86
N HIS A 162 9.70 0.54 21.68
CA HIS A 162 10.83 1.45 21.53
C HIS A 162 10.47 2.89 21.92
N THR A 163 9.23 3.31 21.69
CA THR A 163 8.72 4.62 22.09
C THR A 163 8.14 4.64 23.51
N GLY A 164 8.06 3.48 24.18
CA GLY A 164 7.53 3.35 25.53
C GLY A 164 6.01 3.45 25.63
N ARG A 165 5.33 3.67 24.49
CA ARG A 165 3.87 3.76 24.41
C ARG A 165 3.18 2.48 24.85
N LEU A 166 3.86 1.33 24.74
CA LEU A 166 3.35 0.07 25.25
C LEU A 166 3.05 0.11 26.76
N PHE A 167 3.81 0.89 27.54
CA PHE A 167 3.61 1.07 28.98
C PHE A 167 2.87 2.38 29.32
N GLY A 168 2.18 2.97 28.33
CA GLY A 168 1.47 4.23 28.46
C GLY A 168 2.40 5.42 28.74
N THR A 169 1.84 6.46 29.39
CA THR A 169 2.54 7.73 29.62
C THR A 169 3.85 7.57 30.41
N ALA A 170 3.89 6.64 31.37
CA ALA A 170 5.08 6.39 32.19
C ALA A 170 6.25 5.85 31.35
N GLY A 171 5.99 4.95 30.40
CA GLY A 171 7.02 4.40 29.51
C GLY A 171 7.60 5.46 28.55
N VAL A 172 6.74 6.33 28.02
CA VAL A 172 7.17 7.45 27.16
C VAL A 172 8.09 8.41 27.93
N VAL A 173 7.75 8.75 29.17
CA VAL A 173 8.58 9.63 30.00
C VAL A 173 9.95 9.00 30.27
N LEU A 174 10.01 7.70 30.60
CA LEU A 174 11.26 6.99 30.85
C LEU A 174 12.20 7.01 29.64
N ILE A 175 11.69 6.68 28.44
CA ILE A 175 12.50 6.65 27.22
C ILE A 175 12.96 8.05 26.80
N ASN A 176 12.14 9.08 27.04
CA ASN A 176 12.55 10.46 26.81
C ASN A 176 13.70 10.86 27.75
N LEU A 177 13.64 10.49 29.03
CA LEU A 177 14.74 10.75 29.98
C LEU A 177 16.03 10.01 29.59
N ALA A 178 15.91 8.75 29.17
CA ALA A 178 17.06 7.97 28.68
C ALA A 178 17.71 8.62 27.45
N SER A 179 16.89 9.12 26.51
CA SER A 179 17.36 9.84 25.32
C SER A 179 18.11 11.13 25.68
N ILE A 180 17.61 11.90 26.66
CA ILE A 180 18.29 13.11 27.15
C ILE A 180 19.63 12.76 27.82
N ALA A 181 19.66 11.72 28.66
CA ALA A 181 20.89 11.27 29.31
C ALA A 181 21.97 10.85 28.30
N LEU A 182 21.57 10.17 27.22
CA LEU A 182 22.47 9.78 26.13
C LEU A 182 23.07 11.01 25.43
N VAL A 183 22.25 12.03 25.15
CA VAL A 183 22.73 13.29 24.55
C VAL A 183 23.76 13.96 25.46
N VAL A 184 23.51 14.04 26.76
CA VAL A 184 24.46 14.58 27.74
C VAL A 184 25.77 13.80 27.74
N LEU A 185 25.69 12.46 27.67
CA LEU A 185 26.86 11.59 27.63
C LEU A 185 27.71 11.86 26.39
N ILE A 186 27.08 12.00 25.21
CA ILE A 186 27.78 12.32 23.95
C ILE A 186 28.52 13.66 24.08
N PHE A 187 27.86 14.71 24.59
CA PHE A 187 28.50 16.01 24.80
C PHE A 187 29.66 15.93 25.79
N SER A 188 29.52 15.18 26.88
CA SER A 188 30.61 14.99 27.83
C SER A 188 31.83 14.30 27.20
N GLY A 189 31.62 13.30 26.34
CA GLY A 189 32.68 12.62 25.60
C GLY A 189 33.42 13.56 24.65
N ILE A 190 32.68 14.39 23.91
CA ILE A 190 33.27 15.40 23.00
C ILE A 190 34.09 16.42 23.79
N VAL A 191 33.58 16.93 24.91
CA VAL A 191 34.31 17.88 25.77
C VAL A 191 35.59 17.27 26.30
N LEU A 192 35.54 16.03 26.79
CA LEU A 192 36.72 15.33 27.31
C LEU A 192 37.77 15.10 26.21
N TRP A 193 37.33 14.68 25.02
CA TRP A 193 38.20 14.55 23.85
C TRP A 193 38.88 15.87 23.48
N TRP A 194 38.12 16.98 23.43
CA TRP A 194 38.67 18.31 23.15
C TRP A 194 39.63 18.83 24.22
N ARG A 195 39.40 18.50 25.49
CA ARG A 195 40.33 18.86 26.57
C ARG A 195 41.63 18.06 26.48
N ARG A 196 41.54 16.77 26.14
CA ARG A 196 42.71 15.91 25.94
C ARG A 196 43.54 16.34 24.72
N ALA A 197 42.89 16.58 23.59
CA ALA A 197 43.55 17.06 22.37
C ALA A 197 44.27 18.41 22.55
N ARG A 198 43.76 19.30 23.41
CA ARG A 198 44.42 20.57 23.76
C ARG A 198 45.54 20.42 24.80
N GLY A 199 45.47 19.41 25.68
CA GLY A 199 46.54 19.10 26.63
C GLY A 199 47.77 18.48 25.97
N ASP A 200 47.57 17.62 24.97
CA ASP A 200 48.66 16.94 24.25
C ASP A 200 49.42 17.91 23.29
N GLY A 201 48.80 19.02 22.86
CA GLY A 201 49.46 20.06 22.06
C GLY A 201 50.40 21.00 22.85
N ALA A 202 50.32 21.02 24.18
CA ALA A 202 51.13 21.89 25.03
C ALA A 202 52.45 21.26 25.52
N ASN A 203 52.65 19.95 25.30
CA ASN A 203 53.85 19.22 25.77
C ASN A 203 54.74 18.68 24.62
N GLY A 204 54.50 19.15 23.38
CA GLY A 204 55.17 18.68 22.16
C GLY A 204 56.30 19.56 21.64
N THR A 205 56.78 20.56 22.39
CA THR A 205 57.92 21.41 22.01
C THR A 205 59.08 21.22 22.98
N ASN A 206 59.79 20.09 22.89
CA ASN A 206 61.21 19.98 23.21
C ASN A 206 61.70 18.55 22.91
N ARG A 207 62.11 18.33 21.66
CA ARG A 207 63.17 17.39 21.29
C ARG A 207 63.93 17.95 20.10
#